data_AF-A0A560LXF8-F1
#
_entry.id   AF-A0A560LXF8-F1
#
_cell.length_a   1.000
_cell.length_b   1.000
_cell.length_c   1.000
_cell.angle_alpha   90.00
_cell.angle_beta   90.00
_cell.angle_gamma   90.00
#
_symmetry.space_group_name_H-M   'P 1'
#
loop_
_entity.id
_entity.type
_entity.pdbx_description
1 polymer ?
#
loop_
_entity_poly.entity_id
_entity_poly.type
_entity_poly.pdbx_seq_one_letter_code
_entity_poly.pdbx_strand_id
1 'polypeptide(L)' 'MKHAVAENLTKAVIETLGADESSVSVAIEDVAMSDWTGKVYVPDILDKSDTIYKKPGYDPFR' A
#
# COMPACT_ATOMS: atom_id res chain seq x y z
N MET A 1 7.74 14.40 6.39
CA MET A 1 7.53 12.97 6.72
C MET A 1 7.00 12.17 5.54
N LYS A 2 5.81 12.47 4.98
CA LYS A 2 5.27 11.74 3.82
C LYS A 2 6.21 11.71 2.59
N HIS A 3 6.85 12.83 2.26
CA HIS A 3 7.85 12.88 1.18
C HIS A 3 9.01 11.90 1.37
N ALA A 4 9.61 11.83 2.56
CA ALA A 4 10.70 10.89 2.84
C ALA A 4 10.25 9.41 2.74
N VAL A 5 9.00 9.11 3.10
CA VAL A 5 8.44 7.77 2.89
C VAL A 5 8.30 7.46 1.40
N ALA A 6 7.79 8.42 0.62
CA ALA A 6 7.66 8.26 -0.83
C ALA A 6 9.03 8.02 -1.49
N GLU A 7 10.05 8.83 -1.16
CA GLU A 7 11.42 8.66 -1.68
C GLU A 7 12.00 7.28 -1.34
N ASN A 8 11.81 6.79 -0.12
CA ASN A 8 12.33 5.49 0.29
C ASN A 8 11.59 4.32 -0.39
N LEU A 9 10.27 4.43 -0.59
CA LEU A 9 9.50 3.44 -1.33
C LEU A 9 9.92 3.40 -2.80
N THR A 10 10.12 4.57 -3.43
CA THR A 10 10.63 4.67 -4.80
C THR A 10 11.98 3.96 -4.95
N LYS A 11 12.93 4.21 -4.05
CA LYS A 11 14.23 3.51 -4.05
C LYS A 11 14.08 2.01 -3.92
N ALA A 12 13.25 1.53 -2.97
CA ALA A 12 13.03 0.10 -2.80
C ALA A 12 12.46 -0.56 -4.06
N VAL A 13 11.52 0.09 -4.76
CA VAL A 13 10.97 -0.40 -6.02
C VAL A 13 12.04 -0.47 -7.12
N ILE A 14 12.85 0.57 -7.27
CA ILE A 14 13.94 0.60 -8.27
C ILE A 14 14.97 -0.49 -7.97
N GLU A 15 15.40 -0.64 -6.72
CA GLU A 15 16.43 -1.61 -6.32
C GLU A 15 15.96 -3.06 -6.46
N THR A 16 14.67 -3.34 -6.22
CA THR A 16 14.15 -4.71 -6.23
C THR A 16 13.61 -5.14 -7.59
N LEU A 17 13.01 -4.23 -8.36
CA LEU A 17 12.36 -4.53 -9.63
C LEU A 17 13.09 -3.97 -10.85
N GLY A 18 14.14 -3.16 -10.65
CA GLY A 18 14.87 -2.52 -11.75
C GLY A 18 14.05 -1.50 -12.53
N ALA A 19 12.98 -0.95 -11.92
CA ALA A 19 12.14 0.05 -12.54
C ALA A 19 12.89 1.38 -12.74
N ASP A 20 12.55 2.13 -13.77
CA ASP A 20 13.01 3.52 -13.91
C ASP A 20 12.27 4.42 -12.92
N GLU A 21 12.98 5.36 -12.29
CA GLU A 21 12.39 6.28 -11.32
C GLU A 21 11.19 7.04 -11.88
N SER A 22 11.24 7.44 -13.15
CA SER A 22 10.16 8.16 -13.82
C SER A 22 8.88 7.34 -13.98
N SER A 23 8.97 6.01 -13.85
CA SER A 23 7.84 5.08 -13.92
C SER A 23 7.18 4.81 -12.57
N VAL A 24 7.69 5.39 -11.47
CA VAL A 24 7.19 5.16 -10.12
C VAL A 24 6.51 6.42 -9.59
N SER A 25 5.30 6.27 -9.05
CA SER A 25 4.55 7.33 -8.38
C SER A 25 3.98 6.82 -7.07
N VAL A 26 4.02 7.64 -6.02
CA VAL A 26 3.59 7.25 -4.67
C VAL A 26 2.61 8.29 -4.12
N ALA A 27 1.40 7.84 -3.76
CA ALA A 27 0.42 8.62 -3.01
C ALA A 27 0.32 8.08 -1.58
N ILE A 28 0.10 8.97 -0.59
CA ILE A 28 -0.05 8.60 0.82
C ILE A 28 -1.28 9.30 1.39
N GLU A 29 -2.34 8.52 1.59
CA GLU A 29 -3.63 8.96 2.10
C GLU A 29 -3.83 8.49 3.54
N ASP A 30 -4.27 9.40 4.42
CA ASP A 30 -4.60 9.05 5.80
C ASP A 30 -6.08 8.65 5.86
N VAL A 31 -6.35 7.46 6.41
CA VAL A 31 -7.72 6.94 6.56
C VAL A 31 -8.01 6.77 8.04
N ALA A 32 -9.14 7.31 8.50
CA ALA A 32 -9.59 7.12 9.87
C ALA A 32 -9.88 5.64 10.14
N MET A 33 -9.53 5.15 11.32
CA MET A 33 -9.74 3.74 11.70
C MET A 33 -11.21 3.31 11.61
N SER A 34 -12.15 4.21 11.90
CA SER A 34 -13.60 3.96 11.75
C SER A 34 -14.01 3.63 10.31
N ASP A 35 -13.27 4.12 9.33
CA ASP A 35 -13.56 3.97 7.92
C ASP A 35 -12.71 2.86 7.27
N TRP A 36 -11.73 2.31 7.99
CA TRP A 36 -10.70 1.42 7.45
C TRP A 36 -11.27 0.20 6.73
N THR A 37 -12.25 -0.46 7.34
CA THR A 37 -12.84 -1.68 6.77
C THR A 37 -13.48 -1.40 5.41
N GLY A 38 -14.27 -0.32 5.32
CA GLY A 38 -15.00 0.03 4.11
C GLY A 38 -14.17 0.71 3.03
N LYS A 39 -13.16 1.51 3.41
CA LYS A 39 -12.34 2.28 2.48
C LYS A 39 -11.08 1.55 2.02
N VAL A 40 -10.55 0.60 2.82
CA VAL A 40 -9.27 -0.06 2.53
C VAL A 40 -9.39 -1.58 2.59
N TYR A 41 -9.81 -2.15 3.73
CA TYR A 41 -9.73 -3.60 3.92
C TYR A 41 -10.52 -4.39 2.87
N VAL A 42 -11.76 -4.02 2.60
CA VAL A 42 -12.57 -4.70 1.58
C VAL A 42 -12.03 -4.42 0.15
N PRO A 43 -12.00 -3.18 -0.34
CA PRO A 43 -11.69 -2.93 -1.75
C PRO A 43 -10.22 -3.12 -2.14
N ASP A 44 -9.28 -2.90 -1.21
CA ASP A 44 -7.85 -2.92 -1.53
C ASP A 44 -7.11 -4.16 -1.03
N ILE A 45 -7.68 -4.89 -0.07
CA ILE A 45 -7.04 -6.10 0.47
C ILE A 45 -7.83 -7.36 0.10
N LEU A 46 -9.11 -7.42 0.45
CA LEU A 46 -9.94 -8.61 0.21
C LEU A 46 -10.21 -8.80 -1.29
N ASP A 47 -10.70 -7.76 -1.96
CA ASP A 47 -11.07 -7.82 -3.38
C ASP A 47 -9.85 -7.94 -4.32
N LYS A 48 -8.67 -7.55 -3.84
CA LYS A 48 -7.40 -7.63 -4.58
C LYS A 48 -6.48 -8.73 -4.07
N SER A 49 -7.03 -9.75 -3.39
CA SER A 49 -6.25 -10.76 -2.65
C SER A 49 -5.16 -11.48 -3.46
N ASP A 50 -5.32 -11.63 -4.78
CA ASP A 50 -4.32 -12.22 -5.67
C ASP A 50 -3.06 -11.35 -5.86
N THR A 51 -3.16 -10.05 -5.59
CA THR A 51 -2.07 -9.08 -5.73
C THR A 51 -1.49 -8.63 -4.37
N ILE A 52 -2.03 -9.16 -3.26
CA ILE A 52 -1.54 -8.89 -1.91
C ILE A 52 -0.50 -9.94 -1.50
N TYR A 53 0.76 -9.63 -1.77
CA TYR A 53 1.90 -10.48 -1.39
C TYR A 53 2.24 -10.41 0.11
N LYS A 54 1.82 -9.33 0.80
CA LYS A 54 1.94 -9.17 2.26
C LYS A 54 0.55 -9.02 2.89
N LYS A 55 -0.04 -10.15 3.29
CA LYS A 55 -1.39 -10.21 3.87
C LYS A 55 -1.43 -9.65 5.30
N PRO A 56 -2.55 -9.03 5.74
CA PRO A 56 -2.74 -8.63 7.12
C PRO A 56 -2.74 -9.85 8.05
N GLY A 57 -2.23 -9.67 9.27
CA GLY A 57 -2.26 -10.70 10.31
C GLY A 57 -3.55 -10.70 11.14
N TYR A 58 -4.59 -9.99 10.70
CA TYR A 58 -5.86 -9.79 11.38
C TYR A 58 -7.02 -9.89 10.39
N ASP A 59 -8.22 -10.14 10.91
CA ASP A 59 -9.49 -10.13 10.17
C ASP A 59 -10.48 -9.24 10.94
N PRO A 60 -10.94 -8.10 10.37
CA PRO A 60 -11.83 -7.18 11.06
C PRO A 60 -13.27 -7.70 11.19
N PHE A 61 -13.60 -8.85 10.59
CA PHE A 61 -14.92 -9.48 10.67
C PHE A 61 -14.99 -10.65 11.65
N ARG A 62 -13.90 -10.93 12.38
CA ARG A 62 -13.81 -11.99 13.38
C ARG A 62 -13.71 -11.45 14.79
#